data_AF-A0A8S2W8W9-F1
#
_entry.id   AF-A0A8S2W8W9-F1
#
_cell.length_a   1.000
_cell.length_b   1.000
_cell.length_c   1.000
_cell.angle_alpha   90.00
_cell.angle_beta   90.00
_cell.angle_gamma   90.00
#
_symmetry.space_group_name_H-M   'P 1'
#
loop_
_entity.id
_entity.type
_entity.pdbx_description
1 polymer ?
#
loop_
_entity_poly.entity_id
_entity_poly.type
_entity_poly.pdbx_seq_one_letter_code
_entity_poly.pdbx_strand_id
1 'polypeptide(L)'
;EISSNPLYIGIRQKRVTGKEYDEFIDEFMEAVVQRFGWDCLIQFEDFASHNAYRLLERYQKQYCTFNDDIQGTAAVVLAGLFGALRITNTKLVDNKYLFVGAGQAACGIADLLAHAMMREGATQEEAASRIWMYDVHGLIVEGRPQGDLEGPKSAYMKKGKPVKDLSAVVDYVKPSVLIGASGAGRLFHEAVLKKMGQINERPVIFALSNPTSRAECTAEEAYRETEGRCIFASGSPFKPVVYKDKTFYPGQGNNAYIFPAVSLATIACAARHVEEDMFLIAAQQLGLLVSQADLDAGRVYPPVTAIHEVTVKIAAHLAEHLYETKKAWNYPEPNDKEEFIRMQLYDTSYEYFGPKTWKWPEQHSSARNVPSIDEDVCLES
;
A
#
# COMPACT_ATOMS: atom_id res chain seq x y z
N GLU A 1 11.63 -6.46 -29.66
CA GLU A 1 12.17 -5.11 -29.39
C GLU A 1 13.37 -5.15 -28.44
N ILE A 2 13.21 -5.56 -27.17
CA ILE A 2 14.32 -5.61 -26.20
C ILE A 2 15.45 -6.57 -26.62
N SER A 3 15.14 -7.82 -26.96
CA SER A 3 16.17 -8.84 -27.28
C SER A 3 17.04 -8.49 -28.50
N SER A 4 16.51 -7.69 -29.43
CA SER A 4 17.20 -7.20 -30.62
C SER A 4 17.90 -5.85 -30.40
N ASN A 5 17.70 -5.20 -29.25
CA ASN A 5 18.29 -3.90 -28.96
C ASN A 5 19.79 -4.06 -28.61
N PRO A 6 20.72 -3.42 -29.32
CA PRO A 6 22.15 -3.52 -29.03
C PRO A 6 22.53 -2.93 -27.67
N LEU A 7 21.72 -2.00 -27.13
CA LEU A 7 21.94 -1.39 -25.81
C LEU A 7 21.37 -2.21 -24.65
N TYR A 8 20.69 -3.33 -24.92
CA TYR A 8 20.17 -4.20 -23.86
C TYR A 8 21.31 -4.91 -23.12
N ILE A 9 21.40 -4.67 -21.81
CA ILE A 9 22.46 -5.18 -20.91
C ILE A 9 22.11 -6.49 -20.21
N GLY A 10 20.86 -6.95 -20.32
CA GLY A 10 20.40 -8.19 -19.68
C GLY A 10 20.77 -9.45 -20.48
N ILE A 11 20.43 -10.61 -19.90
CA ILE A 11 20.66 -11.91 -20.54
C ILE A 11 19.80 -12.01 -21.82
N ARG A 12 20.44 -12.30 -22.95
CA ARG A 12 19.79 -12.38 -24.28
C ARG A 12 19.15 -13.74 -24.53
N GLN A 13 18.20 -14.11 -23.67
CA GLN A 13 17.38 -15.31 -23.81
C GLN A 13 15.93 -15.03 -23.41
N LYS A 14 15.03 -15.99 -23.69
CA LYS A 14 13.68 -15.96 -23.12
C LYS A 14 13.75 -16.19 -21.60
N ARG A 15 12.80 -15.64 -20.85
CA ARG A 15 12.71 -15.86 -19.41
C ARG A 15 12.61 -17.36 -19.10
N VAL A 16 13.40 -17.82 -18.15
CA VAL A 16 13.27 -19.16 -17.57
C VAL A 16 11.97 -19.21 -16.77
N THR A 17 11.28 -20.36 -16.82
CA THR A 17 9.98 -20.58 -16.17
C THR A 17 9.92 -21.99 -15.60
N GLY A 18 8.95 -22.26 -14.72
CA GLY A 18 8.77 -23.58 -14.12
C GLY A 18 9.78 -23.84 -13.01
N LYS A 19 10.16 -25.11 -12.81
CA LYS A 19 10.94 -25.55 -11.64
C LYS A 19 12.26 -24.79 -11.45
N GLU A 20 13.01 -24.58 -12.53
CA GLU A 20 14.30 -23.88 -12.47
C GLU A 20 14.16 -22.42 -11.98
N TYR A 21 13.08 -21.74 -12.38
CA TYR A 21 12.79 -20.40 -11.87
C TYR A 21 12.42 -20.44 -10.39
N ASP A 22 11.62 -21.42 -9.99
CA ASP A 22 11.19 -21.57 -8.59
C ASP A 22 12.34 -21.89 -7.65
N GLU A 23 13.23 -22.80 -8.05
CA GLU A 23 14.45 -23.14 -7.32
C GLU A 23 15.38 -21.94 -7.16
N PHE A 24 15.50 -21.10 -8.20
CA PHE A 24 16.27 -19.86 -8.13
C PHE A 24 15.69 -18.87 -7.11
N ILE A 25 14.36 -18.70 -7.07
CA ILE A 25 13.74 -17.81 -6.08
C ILE A 25 13.86 -18.41 -4.67
N ASP A 26 13.71 -19.73 -4.50
CA ASP A 26 13.93 -20.39 -3.22
C ASP A 26 15.35 -20.14 -2.69
N GLU A 27 16.37 -20.37 -3.53
CA GLU A 27 17.78 -20.11 -3.19
C GLU A 27 17.99 -18.64 -2.81
N PHE A 28 17.39 -17.69 -3.54
CA PHE A 28 17.46 -16.27 -3.20
C PHE A 28 16.90 -15.97 -1.81
N MET A 29 15.70 -16.48 -1.50
CA MET A 29 15.05 -16.24 -0.20
C MET A 29 15.89 -16.81 0.95
N GLU A 30 16.42 -18.03 0.77
CA GLU A 30 17.29 -18.70 1.75
C GLU A 30 18.61 -17.94 1.96
N ALA A 31 19.28 -17.55 0.87
CA ALA A 31 20.55 -16.86 0.92
C ALA A 31 20.47 -15.48 1.58
N VAL A 32 19.39 -14.72 1.28
CA VAL A 32 19.15 -13.41 1.89
C VAL A 32 19.02 -13.53 3.40
N VAL A 33 18.17 -14.44 3.88
CA VAL A 33 17.98 -14.64 5.32
C VAL A 33 19.22 -15.22 6.00
N GLN A 34 19.92 -16.16 5.35
CA GLN A 34 21.17 -16.71 5.87
C GLN A 34 22.22 -15.60 6.07
N ARG A 35 22.27 -14.62 5.18
CA ARG A 35 23.24 -13.53 5.23
C ARG A 35 22.84 -12.38 6.15
N PHE A 36 21.57 -11.97 6.11
CA PHE A 36 21.10 -10.73 6.71
C PHE A 36 20.16 -10.90 7.90
N GLY A 37 19.72 -12.14 8.20
CA GLY A 37 18.83 -12.43 9.32
C GLY A 37 17.38 -12.64 8.90
N TRP A 38 16.59 -13.25 9.79
CA TRP A 38 15.17 -13.57 9.58
C TRP A 38 14.24 -12.34 9.63
N ASP A 39 14.74 -11.23 10.17
CA ASP A 39 14.10 -9.91 10.21
C ASP A 39 14.43 -9.05 8.97
N CYS A 40 15.22 -9.58 8.03
CA CYS A 40 15.45 -8.92 6.75
C CYS A 40 14.16 -8.86 5.92
N LEU A 41 13.66 -7.64 5.71
CA LEU A 41 12.46 -7.39 4.90
C LEU A 41 12.75 -7.57 3.41
N ILE A 42 11.96 -8.42 2.75
CA ILE A 42 12.02 -8.70 1.31
C ILE A 42 10.71 -8.23 0.66
N GLN A 43 10.75 -7.18 -0.14
CA GLN A 43 9.58 -6.71 -0.89
C GLN A 43 9.63 -7.22 -2.34
N PHE A 44 8.56 -7.87 -2.80
CA PHE A 44 8.36 -8.21 -4.21
C PHE A 44 7.68 -7.05 -4.95
N GLU A 45 8.21 -6.71 -6.14
CA GLU A 45 7.75 -5.57 -6.96
C GLU A 45 7.78 -5.94 -8.46
N ASP A 46 6.78 -5.51 -9.22
CA ASP A 46 6.71 -5.61 -10.70
C ASP A 46 6.82 -7.05 -11.25
N PHE A 47 6.38 -8.05 -10.48
CA PHE A 47 6.31 -9.44 -10.96
C PHE A 47 5.05 -9.66 -11.82
N ALA A 48 5.18 -10.50 -12.86
CA ALA A 48 4.04 -10.91 -13.67
C ALA A 48 2.96 -11.57 -12.82
N SER A 49 1.68 -11.38 -13.20
CA SER A 49 0.59 -11.56 -12.26
C SER A 49 0.41 -12.94 -11.64
N HIS A 50 0.67 -13.98 -12.41
CA HIS A 50 0.61 -15.35 -11.92
C HIS A 50 1.76 -15.65 -10.92
N ASN A 51 2.93 -15.03 -11.11
CA ASN A 51 4.08 -15.22 -10.22
C ASN A 51 3.93 -14.39 -8.96
N ALA A 52 3.51 -13.13 -9.02
CA ALA A 52 3.43 -12.30 -7.81
C ALA A 52 2.52 -12.92 -6.74
N TYR A 53 1.33 -13.42 -7.11
CA TYR A 53 0.46 -14.12 -6.15
C TYR A 53 1.07 -15.42 -5.63
N ARG A 54 1.57 -16.27 -6.53
CA ARG A 54 2.12 -17.57 -6.17
C ARG A 54 3.34 -17.43 -5.24
N LEU A 55 4.22 -16.47 -5.51
CA LEU A 55 5.40 -16.20 -4.69
C LEU A 55 4.98 -15.60 -3.34
N LEU A 56 4.02 -14.66 -3.33
CA LEU A 56 3.49 -14.13 -2.08
C LEU A 56 2.87 -15.25 -1.21
N GLU A 57 2.00 -16.08 -1.78
CA GLU A 57 1.37 -17.21 -1.07
C GLU A 57 2.41 -18.17 -0.50
N ARG A 58 3.45 -18.46 -1.27
CA ARG A 58 4.53 -19.37 -0.90
C ARG A 58 5.38 -18.85 0.26
N TYR A 59 5.73 -17.56 0.26
CA TYR A 59 6.75 -17.02 1.16
C TYR A 59 6.22 -16.19 2.34
N GLN A 60 5.03 -15.60 2.26
CA GLN A 60 4.52 -14.67 3.29
C GLN A 60 4.41 -15.26 4.71
N LYS A 61 4.29 -16.60 4.83
CA LYS A 61 4.20 -17.31 6.12
C LYS A 61 5.55 -17.81 6.66
N GLN A 62 6.62 -17.62 5.90
CA GLN A 62 7.95 -18.17 6.20
C GLN A 62 9.02 -17.09 6.30
N TYR A 63 8.86 -16.01 5.54
CA TYR A 63 9.81 -14.92 5.43
C TYR A 63 9.16 -13.58 5.82
N CYS A 64 10.00 -12.62 6.21
CA CYS A 64 9.58 -11.23 6.38
C CYS A 64 9.40 -10.59 5.00
N THR A 65 8.24 -10.82 4.38
CA THR A 65 8.01 -10.42 2.99
C THR A 65 6.59 -9.97 2.73
N PHE A 66 6.44 -9.10 1.74
CA PHE A 66 5.16 -8.66 1.18
C PHE A 66 5.33 -8.32 -0.30
N ASN A 67 4.22 -8.12 -1.00
CA ASN A 67 4.21 -7.62 -2.38
C ASN A 67 3.44 -6.30 -2.45
N ASP A 68 4.07 -5.22 -2.91
CA ASP A 68 3.44 -3.89 -2.89
C ASP A 68 2.34 -3.74 -3.95
N ASP A 69 2.52 -4.35 -5.13
CA ASP A 69 1.52 -4.34 -6.20
C ASP A 69 0.19 -4.98 -5.77
N ILE A 70 0.24 -5.98 -4.88
CA ILE A 70 -0.93 -6.66 -4.31
C ILE A 70 -1.38 -5.96 -3.02
N GLN A 71 -0.55 -5.98 -1.97
CA GLN A 71 -0.95 -5.60 -0.62
C GLN A 71 -0.87 -4.09 -0.39
N GLY A 72 0.16 -3.42 -0.93
CA GLY A 72 0.30 -1.97 -0.87
C GLY A 72 -0.80 -1.25 -1.65
N THR A 73 -1.07 -1.70 -2.87
CA THR A 73 -2.19 -1.21 -3.70
C THR A 73 -3.52 -1.43 -3.01
N ALA A 74 -3.75 -2.61 -2.43
CA ALA A 74 -4.97 -2.90 -1.67
C ALA A 74 -5.17 -1.91 -0.52
N ALA A 75 -4.12 -1.70 0.28
CA ALA A 75 -4.17 -0.81 1.44
C ALA A 75 -4.41 0.64 1.06
N VAL A 76 -3.72 1.18 0.06
CA VAL A 76 -3.90 2.58 -0.32
C VAL A 76 -5.29 2.82 -0.91
N VAL A 77 -5.83 1.87 -1.68
CA VAL A 77 -7.19 2.01 -2.22
C VAL A 77 -8.21 1.96 -1.09
N LEU A 78 -8.08 1.01 -0.16
CA LEU A 78 -8.96 0.93 1.01
C LEU A 78 -8.88 2.19 1.88
N ALA A 79 -7.71 2.81 2.04
CA ALA A 79 -7.57 4.09 2.73
C ALA A 79 -8.37 5.21 2.05
N GLY A 80 -8.31 5.27 0.72
CA GLY A 80 -9.10 6.21 -0.07
C GLY A 80 -10.60 5.95 0.11
N LEU A 81 -11.01 4.69 0.21
CA LEU A 81 -12.40 4.33 0.52
C LEU A 81 -12.79 4.82 1.92
N PHE A 82 -11.98 4.63 2.96
CA PHE A 82 -12.26 5.21 4.28
C PHE A 82 -12.42 6.73 4.24
N GLY A 83 -11.57 7.43 3.48
CA GLY A 83 -11.72 8.87 3.22
C GLY A 83 -13.05 9.20 2.51
N ALA A 84 -13.41 8.46 1.47
CA ALA A 84 -14.66 8.65 0.73
C ALA A 84 -15.89 8.37 1.61
N LEU A 85 -15.85 7.35 2.46
CA LEU A 85 -16.94 6.96 3.36
C LEU A 85 -17.23 8.01 4.43
N ARG A 86 -16.22 8.76 4.87
CA ARG A 86 -16.41 9.94 5.74
C ARG A 86 -17.17 11.07 5.04
N ILE A 87 -17.07 11.17 3.71
CA ILE A 87 -17.81 12.16 2.91
C ILE A 87 -19.24 11.68 2.65
N THR A 88 -19.44 10.40 2.37
CA THR A 88 -20.77 9.82 2.11
C THR A 88 -21.55 9.51 3.40
N ASN A 89 -20.87 9.51 4.55
CA ASN A 89 -21.41 9.12 5.85
C ASN A 89 -22.03 7.71 5.83
N THR A 90 -21.29 6.75 5.25
CA THR A 90 -21.69 5.34 5.13
C THR A 90 -20.59 4.42 5.66
N LYS A 91 -20.94 3.18 5.99
CA LYS A 91 -19.98 2.12 6.37
C LYS A 91 -19.56 1.30 5.16
N LEU A 92 -18.51 0.48 5.30
CA LEU A 92 -18.05 -0.37 4.19
C LEU A 92 -19.19 -1.28 3.68
N VAL A 93 -19.94 -1.90 4.60
CA VAL A 93 -21.05 -2.83 4.30
C VAL A 93 -22.29 -2.18 3.67
N ASP A 94 -22.46 -0.87 3.79
CA ASP A 94 -23.60 -0.15 3.23
C ASP A 94 -23.48 0.03 1.70
N ASN A 95 -22.27 -0.21 1.17
CA ASN A 95 -21.92 0.08 -0.20
C ASN A 95 -21.89 -1.17 -1.09
N LYS A 96 -22.04 -0.95 -2.40
CA LYS A 96 -21.79 -1.96 -3.43
C LYS A 96 -20.61 -1.51 -4.28
N TYR A 97 -19.61 -2.38 -4.41
CA TYR A 97 -18.36 -2.11 -5.08
C TYR A 97 -18.34 -2.83 -6.42
N LEU A 98 -18.14 -2.09 -7.50
CA LEU A 98 -17.91 -2.67 -8.82
C LEU A 98 -16.45 -2.43 -9.24
N PHE A 99 -15.69 -3.51 -9.30
CA PHE A 99 -14.33 -3.54 -9.84
C PHE A 99 -14.36 -3.77 -11.34
N VAL A 100 -13.71 -2.89 -12.09
CA VAL A 100 -13.50 -2.99 -13.53
C VAL A 100 -12.04 -3.38 -13.74
N GLY A 101 -11.84 -4.67 -13.97
CA GLY A 101 -10.59 -5.40 -13.76
C GLY A 101 -10.84 -6.55 -12.78
N ALA A 102 -10.27 -7.72 -13.08
CA ALA A 102 -10.26 -8.91 -12.21
C ALA A 102 -8.85 -9.54 -12.17
N GLY A 103 -7.83 -8.69 -12.30
CA GLY A 103 -6.42 -9.04 -12.14
C GLY A 103 -5.96 -8.83 -10.70
N GLN A 104 -4.65 -8.74 -10.48
CA GLN A 104 -4.09 -8.76 -9.11
C GLN A 104 -4.48 -7.56 -8.26
N ALA A 105 -4.34 -6.35 -8.80
CA ALA A 105 -4.73 -5.16 -8.05
C ALA A 105 -6.20 -5.26 -7.63
N ALA A 106 -7.11 -5.57 -8.56
CA ALA A 106 -8.54 -5.67 -8.28
C ALA A 106 -8.87 -6.76 -7.24
N CYS A 107 -8.29 -7.95 -7.37
CA CYS A 107 -8.53 -9.04 -6.42
C CYS A 107 -7.92 -8.76 -5.05
N GLY A 108 -6.68 -8.26 -4.97
CA GLY A 108 -6.04 -7.88 -3.71
C GLY A 108 -6.82 -6.77 -2.97
N ILE A 109 -7.30 -5.74 -3.68
CA ILE A 109 -8.17 -4.71 -3.08
C ILE A 109 -9.47 -5.34 -2.57
N ALA A 110 -10.09 -6.24 -3.35
CA ALA A 110 -11.33 -6.90 -2.96
C ALA A 110 -11.17 -7.77 -1.72
N ASP A 111 -10.07 -8.53 -1.62
CA ASP A 111 -9.75 -9.38 -0.47
C ASP A 111 -9.57 -8.55 0.80
N LEU A 112 -8.76 -7.49 0.73
CA LEU A 112 -8.55 -6.60 1.88
C LEU A 112 -9.83 -5.85 2.27
N LEU A 113 -10.65 -5.45 1.29
CA LEU A 113 -11.95 -4.84 1.53
C LEU A 113 -12.92 -5.80 2.21
N ALA A 114 -12.96 -7.06 1.79
CA ALA A 114 -13.78 -8.09 2.43
C ALA A 114 -13.32 -8.35 3.87
N HIS A 115 -12.01 -8.45 4.10
CA HIS A 115 -11.43 -8.57 5.44
C HIS A 115 -11.77 -7.36 6.34
N ALA A 116 -11.72 -6.14 5.79
CA ALA A 116 -12.13 -4.93 6.49
C ALA A 116 -13.61 -4.96 6.90
N MET A 117 -14.51 -5.39 6.01
CA MET A 117 -15.94 -5.57 6.34
C MET A 117 -16.15 -6.64 7.43
N MET A 118 -15.38 -7.73 7.40
CA MET A 118 -15.44 -8.78 8.42
C MET A 118 -14.96 -8.28 9.78
N ARG A 119 -13.93 -7.41 9.80
CA ARG A 119 -13.47 -6.73 11.03
C ARG A 119 -14.51 -5.77 11.61
N GLU A 120 -15.39 -5.22 10.78
CA GLU A 120 -16.57 -4.44 11.22
C GLU A 120 -17.77 -5.31 11.66
N GLY A 121 -17.65 -6.64 11.56
CA GLY A 121 -18.65 -7.62 12.03
C GLY A 121 -19.48 -8.28 10.94
N ALA A 122 -19.21 -8.05 9.65
CA ALA A 122 -19.88 -8.77 8.57
C ALA A 122 -19.43 -10.24 8.50
N THR A 123 -20.30 -11.12 7.97
CA THR A 123 -19.84 -12.47 7.58
C THR A 123 -19.06 -12.41 6.26
N GLN A 124 -18.30 -13.47 5.97
CA GLN A 124 -17.59 -13.58 4.69
C GLN A 124 -18.56 -13.53 3.50
N GLU A 125 -19.73 -14.17 3.61
CA GLU A 125 -20.77 -14.16 2.58
C GLU A 125 -21.36 -12.76 2.39
N GLU A 126 -21.62 -12.04 3.49
CA GLU A 126 -22.11 -10.66 3.41
C GLU A 126 -21.07 -9.77 2.74
N ALA A 127 -19.81 -9.82 3.17
CA ALA A 127 -18.72 -9.06 2.58
C ALA A 127 -18.55 -9.35 1.07
N ALA A 128 -18.48 -10.63 0.70
CA ALA A 128 -18.41 -11.05 -0.69
C ALA A 128 -19.63 -10.60 -1.49
N SER A 129 -20.83 -10.58 -0.89
CA SER A 129 -22.06 -10.14 -1.57
C SER A 129 -22.01 -8.68 -2.04
N ARG A 130 -21.26 -7.81 -1.35
CA ARG A 130 -21.08 -6.38 -1.68
C ARG A 130 -20.13 -6.13 -2.84
N ILE A 131 -19.25 -7.08 -3.16
CA ILE A 131 -18.19 -6.94 -4.16
C ILE A 131 -18.60 -7.59 -5.48
N TRP A 132 -18.50 -6.83 -6.57
CA TRP A 132 -18.76 -7.27 -7.94
C TRP A 132 -17.52 -7.02 -8.80
N MET A 133 -17.22 -7.93 -9.72
CA MET A 133 -16.07 -7.82 -10.62
C MET A 133 -16.51 -7.86 -12.09
N TYR A 134 -15.73 -7.20 -12.94
CA TYR A 134 -15.92 -7.13 -14.38
C TYR A 134 -14.55 -7.32 -15.06
N ASP A 135 -14.48 -8.14 -16.10
CA ASP A 135 -13.28 -8.28 -16.93
C ASP A 135 -13.60 -8.09 -18.42
N VAL A 136 -12.63 -8.38 -19.30
CA VAL A 136 -12.77 -8.28 -20.76
C VAL A 136 -13.94 -9.09 -21.34
N HIS A 137 -14.42 -10.11 -20.63
CA HIS A 137 -15.57 -10.93 -21.02
C HIS A 137 -16.89 -10.48 -20.39
N GLY A 138 -16.88 -9.45 -19.54
CA GLY A 138 -18.07 -8.88 -18.90
C GLY A 138 -18.10 -9.11 -17.39
N LEU A 139 -19.30 -8.99 -16.81
CA LEU A 139 -19.55 -9.25 -15.39
C LEU A 139 -19.15 -10.69 -14.99
N ILE A 140 -18.47 -10.85 -13.86
CA ILE A 140 -18.13 -12.16 -13.29
C ILE A 140 -19.38 -12.79 -12.67
N VAL A 141 -20.06 -13.65 -13.43
CA VAL A 141 -21.22 -14.41 -12.97
C VAL A 141 -21.15 -15.87 -13.43
N GLU A 142 -21.79 -16.76 -12.68
CA GLU A 142 -21.96 -18.16 -13.03
C GLU A 142 -22.59 -18.32 -14.42
N GLY A 143 -22.04 -19.22 -15.24
CA GLY A 143 -22.60 -19.54 -16.55
C GLY A 143 -22.42 -18.47 -17.64
N ARG A 144 -21.54 -17.47 -17.43
CA ARG A 144 -21.17 -16.55 -18.53
C ARG A 144 -20.51 -17.32 -19.69
N PRO A 145 -20.73 -16.91 -20.96
CA PRO A 145 -20.37 -17.72 -22.12
C PRO A 145 -18.86 -17.78 -22.42
N GLN A 146 -18.07 -16.85 -21.90
CA GLN A 146 -16.63 -16.72 -22.18
C GLN A 146 -15.88 -16.26 -20.94
N GLY A 147 -14.58 -16.57 -20.92
CA GLY A 147 -13.65 -16.10 -19.89
C GLY A 147 -13.48 -17.10 -18.76
N ASP A 148 -12.23 -17.25 -18.35
CA ASP A 148 -11.86 -18.05 -17.18
C ASP A 148 -12.49 -17.45 -15.91
N LEU A 149 -13.00 -18.31 -15.04
CA LEU A 149 -13.61 -17.98 -13.75
C LEU A 149 -12.82 -18.53 -12.57
N GLU A 150 -11.71 -19.23 -12.82
CA GLU A 150 -10.83 -19.78 -11.80
C GLU A 150 -9.95 -18.72 -11.13
N GLY A 151 -9.25 -19.13 -10.07
CA GLY A 151 -8.34 -18.26 -9.30
C GLY A 151 -9.04 -17.32 -8.32
N PRO A 152 -8.37 -16.24 -7.87
CA PRO A 152 -8.86 -15.38 -6.79
C PRO A 152 -10.24 -14.74 -7.05
N LYS A 153 -10.54 -14.39 -8.31
CA LYS A 153 -11.84 -13.80 -8.70
C LYS A 153 -13.04 -14.72 -8.46
N SER A 154 -12.83 -16.04 -8.34
CA SER A 154 -13.90 -17.01 -8.10
C SER A 154 -14.63 -16.77 -6.77
N ALA A 155 -13.95 -16.21 -5.77
CA ALA A 155 -14.52 -15.85 -4.47
C ALA A 155 -15.64 -14.80 -4.57
N TYR A 156 -15.65 -14.01 -5.64
CA TYR A 156 -16.62 -12.93 -5.88
C TYR A 156 -17.60 -13.23 -7.02
N MET A 157 -17.57 -14.46 -7.55
CA MET A 157 -18.51 -14.90 -8.56
C MET A 157 -19.92 -15.00 -7.98
N LYS A 158 -20.91 -14.55 -8.76
CA LYS A 158 -22.31 -14.54 -8.33
C LYS A 158 -23.22 -15.24 -9.32
N LYS A 159 -24.38 -15.67 -8.84
CA LYS A 159 -25.51 -16.02 -9.70
C LYS A 159 -26.09 -14.75 -10.31
N GLY A 160 -26.23 -14.71 -11.63
CA GLY A 160 -26.75 -13.52 -12.30
C GLY A 160 -26.83 -13.67 -13.81
N LYS A 161 -27.39 -12.64 -14.45
CA LYS A 161 -27.44 -12.56 -15.91
C LYS A 161 -26.05 -12.17 -16.44
N PRO A 162 -25.49 -12.86 -17.45
CA PRO A 162 -24.30 -12.39 -18.13
C PRO A 162 -24.57 -11.03 -18.81
N VAL A 163 -23.81 -10.01 -18.44
CA VAL A 163 -23.88 -8.66 -19.03
C VAL A 163 -22.46 -8.22 -19.40
N LYS A 164 -22.27 -7.83 -20.65
CA LYS A 164 -20.96 -7.45 -21.20
C LYS A 164 -20.73 -5.94 -21.28
N ASP A 165 -21.76 -5.17 -21.61
CA ASP A 165 -21.66 -3.71 -21.69
C ASP A 165 -21.54 -3.12 -20.29
N LEU A 166 -20.50 -2.30 -20.04
CA LEU A 166 -20.20 -1.80 -18.70
C LEU A 166 -21.30 -0.86 -18.19
N SER A 167 -21.90 -0.03 -19.05
CA SER A 167 -23.00 0.85 -18.64
C SER A 167 -24.24 0.04 -18.22
N ALA A 168 -24.54 -1.05 -18.91
CA ALA A 168 -25.60 -1.98 -18.52
C ALA A 168 -25.26 -2.74 -17.22
N VAL A 169 -23.99 -3.05 -16.97
CA VAL A 169 -23.54 -3.63 -15.69
C VAL A 169 -23.76 -2.66 -14.54
N VAL A 170 -23.42 -1.37 -14.71
CA VAL A 170 -23.67 -0.33 -13.69
C VAL A 170 -25.16 -0.22 -13.38
N ASP A 171 -26.03 -0.27 -14.40
CA ASP A 171 -27.49 -0.25 -14.20
C ASP A 171 -28.00 -1.49 -13.46
N TYR A 172 -27.44 -2.66 -13.76
CA TYR A 172 -27.82 -3.93 -13.17
C TYR A 172 -27.39 -4.04 -11.70
N VAL A 173 -26.12 -3.74 -11.41
CA VAL A 173 -25.53 -3.88 -10.07
C VAL A 173 -25.98 -2.75 -9.14
N LYS A 174 -26.13 -1.54 -9.70
CA LYS A 174 -26.32 -0.28 -8.99
C LYS A 174 -25.24 -0.03 -7.92
N PRO A 175 -23.96 0.02 -8.31
CA PRO A 175 -22.87 0.23 -7.35
C PRO A 175 -22.85 1.67 -6.86
N SER A 176 -22.43 1.86 -5.60
CA SER A 176 -22.11 3.19 -5.05
C SER A 176 -20.64 3.55 -5.26
N VAL A 177 -19.79 2.54 -5.42
CA VAL A 177 -18.34 2.66 -5.62
C VAL A 177 -17.94 1.95 -6.90
N LEU A 178 -17.27 2.67 -7.81
CA LEU A 178 -16.74 2.15 -9.07
C LEU A 178 -15.21 2.26 -9.04
N ILE A 179 -14.51 1.12 -9.15
CA ILE A 179 -13.05 1.04 -9.03
C ILE A 179 -12.47 0.45 -10.32
N GLY A 180 -11.60 1.18 -10.98
CA GLY A 180 -10.93 0.76 -12.21
C GLY A 180 -9.51 0.30 -11.91
N ALA A 181 -9.20 -0.95 -12.25
CA ALA A 181 -7.87 -1.57 -12.09
C ALA A 181 -7.62 -2.59 -13.21
N SER A 182 -7.85 -2.16 -14.45
CA SER A 182 -7.81 -3.05 -15.65
C SER A 182 -6.59 -2.85 -16.55
N GLY A 183 -5.94 -1.69 -16.49
CA GLY A 183 -4.89 -1.27 -17.42
C GLY A 183 -5.36 -0.97 -18.85
N ALA A 184 -6.65 -1.14 -19.16
CA ALA A 184 -7.18 -0.94 -20.51
C ALA A 184 -7.30 0.55 -20.86
N GLY A 185 -7.69 1.37 -19.88
CA GLY A 185 -7.96 2.79 -20.01
C GLY A 185 -9.27 3.13 -20.71
N ARG A 186 -9.78 4.34 -20.45
CA ARG A 186 -10.97 4.93 -21.09
C ARG A 186 -12.26 4.09 -21.01
N LEU A 187 -12.37 3.21 -20.00
CA LEU A 187 -13.56 2.37 -19.79
C LEU A 187 -14.72 3.14 -19.13
N PHE A 188 -14.43 4.15 -18.31
CA PHE A 188 -15.46 4.96 -17.63
C PHE A 188 -15.88 6.11 -18.53
N HIS A 189 -16.45 5.77 -19.69
CA HIS A 189 -16.97 6.75 -20.64
C HIS A 189 -18.25 7.43 -20.11
N GLU A 190 -18.70 8.48 -20.81
CA GLU A 190 -19.81 9.35 -20.41
C GLU A 190 -21.03 8.61 -19.87
N ALA A 191 -21.53 7.61 -20.61
CA ALA A 191 -22.71 6.85 -20.19
C ALA A 191 -22.52 6.14 -18.84
N VAL A 192 -21.33 5.59 -18.56
CA VAL A 192 -21.01 4.94 -17.27
C VAL A 192 -21.01 5.98 -16.14
N LEU A 193 -20.33 7.12 -16.35
CA LEU A 193 -20.22 8.18 -15.35
C LEU A 193 -21.57 8.83 -15.02
N LYS A 194 -22.36 9.17 -16.06
CA LYS A 194 -23.72 9.70 -15.88
C LYS A 194 -24.59 8.71 -15.11
N LYS A 195 -24.47 7.42 -15.40
CA LYS A 195 -25.21 6.37 -14.69
C LYS A 195 -24.84 6.30 -13.21
N MET A 196 -23.54 6.35 -12.88
CA MET A 196 -23.08 6.45 -11.49
C MET A 196 -23.69 7.66 -10.77
N GLY A 197 -23.71 8.83 -11.42
CA GLY A 197 -24.30 10.06 -10.89
C GLY A 197 -25.83 10.05 -10.77
N GLN A 198 -26.53 9.27 -11.59
CA GLN A 198 -27.98 9.08 -11.48
C GLN A 198 -28.37 8.13 -10.34
N ILE A 199 -27.56 7.09 -10.10
CA ILE A 199 -27.82 6.07 -9.08
C ILE A 199 -27.49 6.60 -7.68
N ASN A 200 -26.46 7.44 -7.56
CA ASN A 200 -25.91 7.86 -6.27
C ASN A 200 -25.87 9.38 -6.16
N GLU A 201 -26.18 9.90 -4.97
CA GLU A 201 -26.02 11.34 -4.68
C GLU A 201 -24.55 11.76 -4.74
N ARG A 202 -23.65 10.94 -4.17
CA ARG A 202 -22.20 11.17 -4.14
C ARG A 202 -21.47 9.89 -4.62
N PRO A 203 -21.41 9.62 -5.93
CA PRO A 203 -20.77 8.39 -6.43
C PRO A 203 -19.26 8.41 -6.15
N VAL A 204 -18.70 7.29 -5.70
CA VAL A 204 -17.24 7.12 -5.54
C VAL A 204 -16.68 6.52 -6.82
N ILE A 205 -15.69 7.17 -7.43
CA ILE A 205 -15.12 6.79 -8.73
C ILE A 205 -13.60 6.81 -8.63
N PHE A 206 -12.98 5.63 -8.61
CA PHE A 206 -11.53 5.48 -8.53
C PHE A 206 -10.98 4.96 -9.87
N ALA A 207 -10.12 5.74 -10.52
CA ALA A 207 -9.47 5.39 -11.80
C ALA A 207 -7.99 5.08 -11.60
N LEU A 208 -7.66 3.84 -11.25
CA LEU A 208 -6.36 3.47 -10.67
C LEU A 208 -5.33 3.04 -11.71
N SER A 209 -5.74 2.79 -12.96
CA SER A 209 -4.81 2.34 -13.99
C SER A 209 -3.76 3.38 -14.34
N ASN A 210 -2.50 2.93 -14.41
CA ASN A 210 -1.32 3.74 -14.70
C ASN A 210 -0.73 3.43 -16.09
N PRO A 211 -0.03 4.39 -16.73
CA PRO A 211 0.06 5.82 -16.39
C PRO A 211 -1.25 6.57 -16.75
N THR A 212 -1.29 7.90 -16.70
CA THR A 212 -2.49 8.72 -16.99
C THR A 212 -3.20 8.36 -18.30
N SER A 213 -2.46 7.93 -19.33
CA SER A 213 -3.03 7.51 -20.62
C SER A 213 -3.84 6.20 -20.54
N ARG A 214 -3.68 5.44 -19.45
CA ARG A 214 -4.40 4.20 -19.13
C ARG A 214 -5.44 4.38 -18.04
N ALA A 215 -5.64 5.58 -17.50
CA ALA A 215 -6.71 5.82 -16.53
C ALA A 215 -8.08 5.53 -17.16
N GLU A 216 -9.00 4.96 -16.38
CA GLU A 216 -10.35 4.60 -16.83
C GLU A 216 -11.16 5.82 -17.26
N CYS A 217 -10.95 6.96 -16.61
CA CYS A 217 -11.38 8.29 -17.04
C CYS A 217 -10.43 9.34 -16.47
N THR A 218 -10.53 10.56 -16.96
CA THR A 218 -9.90 11.73 -16.34
C THR A 218 -10.73 12.27 -15.18
N ALA A 219 -10.10 12.98 -14.26
CA ALA A 219 -10.81 13.70 -13.20
C ALA A 219 -11.85 14.69 -13.77
N GLU A 220 -11.52 15.39 -14.86
CA GLU A 220 -12.41 16.35 -15.51
C GLU A 220 -13.68 15.68 -16.06
N GLU A 221 -13.55 14.54 -16.73
CA GLU A 221 -14.70 13.75 -17.18
C GLU A 221 -15.54 13.28 -15.99
N ALA A 222 -14.93 12.73 -14.95
CA ALA A 222 -15.65 12.26 -13.77
C ALA A 222 -16.46 13.39 -13.10
N TYR A 223 -15.84 14.55 -12.83
CA TYR A 223 -16.55 15.68 -12.23
C TYR A 223 -17.62 16.25 -13.18
N ARG A 224 -17.34 16.40 -14.48
CA ARG A 224 -18.31 16.97 -15.42
C ARG A 224 -19.56 16.11 -15.55
N GLU A 225 -19.38 14.80 -15.76
CA GLU A 225 -20.50 13.88 -16.01
C GLU A 225 -21.28 13.50 -14.75
N THR A 226 -20.75 13.81 -13.57
CA THR A 226 -21.44 13.65 -12.27
C THR A 226 -21.82 14.98 -11.63
N GLU A 227 -21.76 16.07 -12.39
CA GLU A 227 -22.16 17.42 -11.95
C GLU A 227 -21.40 17.93 -10.71
N GLY A 228 -20.14 17.53 -10.57
CA GLY A 228 -19.26 17.89 -9.46
C GLY A 228 -19.53 17.11 -8.17
N ARG A 229 -20.40 16.10 -8.19
CA ARG A 229 -20.81 15.34 -7.00
C ARG A 229 -19.94 14.13 -6.69
N CYS A 230 -19.20 13.60 -7.67
CA CYS A 230 -18.37 12.41 -7.42
C CYS A 230 -17.26 12.68 -6.40
N ILE A 231 -16.90 11.62 -5.70
CA ILE A 231 -15.64 11.54 -4.95
C ILE A 231 -14.66 10.80 -5.85
N PHE A 232 -13.61 11.49 -6.29
CA PHE A 232 -12.69 10.97 -7.28
C PHE A 232 -11.28 10.78 -6.72
N ALA A 233 -10.67 9.66 -7.07
CA ALA A 233 -9.25 9.40 -6.88
C ALA A 233 -8.68 8.64 -8.08
N SER A 234 -7.36 8.70 -8.25
CA SER A 234 -6.69 8.02 -9.36
C SER A 234 -5.33 7.45 -8.96
N GLY A 235 -4.82 6.50 -9.75
CA GLY A 235 -3.47 5.96 -9.56
C GLY A 235 -2.38 6.93 -10.03
N SER A 236 -2.66 7.65 -11.11
CA SER A 236 -1.79 8.70 -11.67
C SER A 236 -2.27 10.10 -11.27
N PRO A 237 -1.37 11.09 -11.16
CA PRO A 237 -1.75 12.45 -10.78
C PRO A 237 -2.56 13.15 -11.88
N PHE A 238 -3.57 13.92 -11.47
CA PHE A 238 -4.31 14.85 -12.32
C PHE A 238 -4.18 16.29 -11.79
N LYS A 239 -4.30 17.27 -12.69
CA LYS A 239 -4.35 18.69 -12.31
C LYS A 239 -5.65 18.98 -11.55
N PRO A 240 -5.69 20.06 -10.74
CA PRO A 240 -6.94 20.55 -10.16
C PRO A 240 -8.00 20.80 -11.24
N VAL A 241 -9.25 20.50 -10.93
CA VAL A 241 -10.40 20.65 -11.84
C VAL A 241 -11.30 21.75 -11.32
N VAL A 242 -11.54 22.78 -12.15
CA VAL A 242 -12.53 23.82 -11.86
C VAL A 242 -13.85 23.39 -12.47
N TYR A 243 -14.89 23.24 -11.64
CA TYR A 243 -16.25 22.96 -12.09
C TYR A 243 -17.21 23.94 -11.42
N LYS A 244 -17.84 24.80 -12.22
CA LYS A 244 -18.60 25.98 -11.74
C LYS A 244 -17.71 26.82 -10.80
N ASP A 245 -18.20 27.16 -9.61
CA ASP A 245 -17.49 28.00 -8.63
C ASP A 245 -16.59 27.22 -7.67
N LYS A 246 -16.40 25.90 -7.88
CA LYS A 246 -15.59 25.04 -7.01
C LYS A 246 -14.37 24.50 -7.73
N THR A 247 -13.22 24.53 -7.04
CA THR A 247 -11.99 23.85 -7.46
C THR A 247 -11.83 22.55 -6.68
N PHE A 248 -11.70 21.44 -7.41
CA PHE A 248 -11.45 20.11 -6.87
C PHE A 248 -9.99 19.74 -7.04
N TYR A 249 -9.43 19.08 -6.03
CA TYR A 249 -8.04 18.61 -6.03
C TYR A 249 -8.07 17.07 -5.96
N PRO A 250 -8.15 16.37 -7.10
CA PRO A 250 -8.28 14.91 -7.11
C PRO A 250 -7.07 14.26 -6.43
N GLY A 251 -7.34 13.35 -5.49
CA GLY A 251 -6.31 12.64 -4.73
C GLY A 251 -5.67 11.51 -5.55
N GLN A 252 -4.41 11.20 -5.24
CA GLN A 252 -3.68 10.08 -5.85
C GLN A 252 -3.57 8.92 -4.86
N GLY A 253 -4.12 7.76 -5.21
CA GLY A 253 -3.93 6.50 -4.47
C GLY A 253 -2.57 5.91 -4.80
N ASN A 254 -1.52 6.45 -4.18
CA ASN A 254 -0.13 6.04 -4.40
C ASN A 254 0.37 5.17 -3.25
N ASN A 255 0.90 3.99 -3.56
CA ASN A 255 1.44 3.04 -2.60
C ASN A 255 2.53 3.64 -1.69
N ALA A 256 3.16 4.76 -2.09
CA ALA A 256 4.07 5.55 -1.26
C ALA A 256 3.49 5.99 0.10
N TYR A 257 2.16 5.99 0.28
CA TYR A 257 1.58 6.24 1.60
C TYR A 257 1.62 5.02 2.54
N ILE A 258 1.85 3.82 2.00
CA ILE A 258 1.73 2.55 2.74
C ILE A 258 3.10 1.91 2.92
N PHE A 259 3.78 1.52 1.84
CA PHE A 259 4.98 0.69 1.95
C PHE A 259 6.09 1.31 2.82
N PRO A 260 6.32 2.64 2.86
CA PRO A 260 7.32 3.21 3.75
C PRO A 260 6.98 2.99 5.22
N ALA A 261 5.70 3.12 5.58
CA ALA A 261 5.25 2.97 6.97
C ALA A 261 5.29 1.50 7.41
N VAL A 262 4.80 0.60 6.55
CA VAL A 262 4.86 -0.85 6.79
C VAL A 262 6.31 -1.31 6.91
N SER A 263 7.19 -0.86 6.02
CA SER A 263 8.60 -1.22 6.04
C SER A 263 9.31 -0.67 7.28
N LEU A 264 9.09 0.62 7.60
CA LEU A 264 9.68 1.26 8.76
C LEU A 264 9.27 0.58 10.06
N ALA A 265 7.97 0.29 10.25
CA ALA A 265 7.50 -0.40 11.45
C ALA A 265 8.05 -1.83 11.55
N THR A 266 8.04 -2.57 10.43
CA THR A 266 8.57 -3.94 10.36
C THR A 266 10.04 -3.99 10.75
N ILE A 267 10.86 -3.13 10.16
CA ILE A 267 12.30 -3.06 10.41
C ILE A 267 12.58 -2.58 11.84
N ALA A 268 11.96 -1.47 12.26
CA ALA A 268 12.17 -0.90 13.59
C ALA A 268 11.83 -1.90 14.70
N CYS A 269 10.73 -2.63 14.56
CA CYS A 269 10.29 -3.62 15.54
C CYS A 269 10.95 -4.99 15.39
N ALA A 270 11.86 -5.17 14.42
CA ALA A 270 12.44 -6.45 14.03
C ALA A 270 11.38 -7.56 13.82
N ALA A 271 10.25 -7.22 13.20
CA ALA A 271 9.19 -8.18 12.93
C ALA A 271 9.68 -9.24 11.92
N ARG A 272 9.24 -10.49 12.11
CA ARG A 272 9.65 -11.63 11.27
C ARG A 272 8.70 -11.92 10.11
N HIS A 273 7.52 -11.34 10.13
CA HIS A 273 6.49 -11.51 9.11
C HIS A 273 5.75 -10.18 8.93
N VAL A 274 5.36 -9.87 7.70
CA VAL A 274 4.45 -8.76 7.41
C VAL A 274 3.05 -9.35 7.26
N GLU A 275 2.15 -9.01 8.18
CA GLU A 275 0.82 -9.59 8.22
C GLU A 275 -0.20 -8.76 7.46
N GLU A 276 -1.25 -9.42 6.96
CA GLU A 276 -2.35 -8.75 6.25
C GLU A 276 -3.04 -7.68 7.11
N ASP A 277 -3.17 -7.91 8.42
CA ASP A 277 -3.72 -6.93 9.36
C ASP A 277 -2.92 -5.62 9.40
N MET A 278 -1.60 -5.66 9.15
CA MET A 278 -0.79 -4.45 9.09
C MET A 278 -1.22 -3.53 7.94
N PHE A 279 -1.59 -4.11 6.79
CA PHE A 279 -2.07 -3.34 5.65
C PHE A 279 -3.46 -2.75 5.90
N LEU A 280 -4.34 -3.48 6.59
CA LEU A 280 -5.63 -2.95 7.03
C LEU A 280 -5.46 -1.79 8.02
N ILE A 281 -4.61 -1.94 9.03
CA ILE A 281 -4.33 -0.89 10.02
C ILE A 281 -3.72 0.33 9.32
N ALA A 282 -2.75 0.12 8.42
CA ALA A 282 -2.17 1.20 7.64
C ALA A 282 -3.22 1.95 6.81
N ALA A 283 -4.14 1.22 6.17
CA ALA A 283 -5.22 1.81 5.40
C ALA A 283 -6.18 2.64 6.27
N GLN A 284 -6.57 2.12 7.43
CA GLN A 284 -7.43 2.82 8.40
C GLN A 284 -6.76 4.11 8.89
N GLN A 285 -5.49 4.02 9.32
CA GLN A 285 -4.75 5.18 9.82
C GLN A 285 -4.57 6.25 8.72
N LEU A 286 -4.24 5.85 7.50
CA LEU A 286 -4.15 6.79 6.38
C LEU A 286 -5.48 7.51 6.12
N GLY A 287 -6.61 6.78 6.15
CA GLY A 287 -7.95 7.35 6.01
C GLY A 287 -8.34 8.32 7.15
N LEU A 288 -7.87 8.07 8.37
CA LEU A 288 -8.08 8.94 9.53
C LEU A 288 -7.24 10.22 9.45
N LEU A 289 -6.03 10.15 8.88
CA LEU A 289 -5.13 11.29 8.73
C LEU A 289 -5.57 12.30 7.67
N VAL A 290 -6.61 12.00 6.87
CA VAL A 290 -7.22 12.98 5.95
C VAL A 290 -7.96 14.04 6.76
N SER A 291 -7.53 15.29 6.64
CA SER A 291 -8.15 16.41 7.35
C SER A 291 -9.56 16.72 6.81
N GLN A 292 -10.42 17.34 7.62
CA GLN A 292 -11.73 17.78 7.13
C GLN A 292 -11.60 18.78 5.98
N ALA A 293 -10.60 19.67 6.03
CA ALA A 293 -10.33 20.63 4.95
C ALA A 293 -9.96 19.93 3.63
N ASP A 294 -9.21 18.82 3.68
CA ASP A 294 -8.91 18.01 2.50
C ASP A 294 -10.17 17.33 1.95
N LEU A 295 -11.02 16.76 2.82
CA LEU A 295 -12.30 16.15 2.41
C LEU A 295 -13.23 17.17 1.75
N ASP A 296 -13.34 18.38 2.31
CA ASP A 296 -14.16 19.47 1.78
C ASP A 296 -13.67 19.93 0.38
N ALA A 297 -12.35 19.88 0.17
CA ALA A 297 -11.68 20.11 -1.12
C ALA A 297 -11.79 18.93 -2.11
N GLY A 298 -12.42 17.82 -1.70
CA GLY A 298 -12.65 16.63 -2.52
C GLY A 298 -11.47 15.65 -2.56
N ARG A 299 -10.51 15.75 -1.64
CA ARG A 299 -9.40 14.80 -1.50
C ARG A 299 -9.80 13.67 -0.55
N VAL A 300 -9.39 12.45 -0.87
CA VAL A 300 -9.53 11.27 0.00
C VAL A 300 -8.19 10.76 0.52
N TYR A 301 -7.13 11.54 0.30
CA TYR A 301 -5.77 11.27 0.79
C TYR A 301 -5.18 12.56 1.36
N PRO A 302 -4.23 12.48 2.31
CA PRO A 302 -3.45 13.63 2.74
C PRO A 302 -2.66 14.25 1.57
N PRO A 303 -2.18 15.49 1.70
CA PRO A 303 -1.24 16.06 0.74
C PRO A 303 0.12 15.35 0.82
N VAL A 304 0.78 15.16 -0.33
CA VAL A 304 2.11 14.50 -0.42
C VAL A 304 3.18 15.24 0.39
N THR A 305 3.04 16.55 0.60
CA THR A 305 3.95 17.33 1.44
C THR A 305 3.94 16.89 2.91
N ALA A 306 2.89 16.19 3.35
CA ALA A 306 2.78 15.63 4.71
C ALA A 306 3.24 14.16 4.78
N ILE A 307 3.77 13.58 3.70
CA ILE A 307 4.00 12.13 3.60
C ILE A 307 4.94 11.60 4.69
N HIS A 308 6.00 12.33 5.06
CA HIS A 308 6.89 11.91 6.15
C HIS A 308 6.16 11.78 7.49
N GLU A 309 5.33 12.76 7.81
CA GLU A 309 4.57 12.78 9.05
C GLU A 309 3.48 11.70 9.04
N VAL A 310 2.85 11.48 7.90
CA VAL A 310 1.89 10.38 7.69
C VAL A 310 2.57 9.03 7.88
N THR A 311 3.77 8.83 7.30
CA THR A 311 4.55 7.60 7.45
C THR A 311 4.88 7.32 8.90
N VAL A 312 5.37 8.31 9.65
CA VAL A 312 5.69 8.15 11.08
C VAL A 312 4.48 7.74 11.89
N LYS A 313 3.35 8.44 11.70
CA LYS A 313 2.12 8.14 12.45
C LYS A 313 1.57 6.75 12.16
N ILE A 314 1.56 6.35 10.88
CA ILE A 314 1.12 5.00 10.51
C ILE A 314 2.09 3.97 11.10
N ALA A 315 3.40 4.17 10.96
CA ALA A 315 4.41 3.23 11.48
C ALA A 315 4.36 3.09 13.01
N ALA A 316 4.05 4.17 13.75
CA ALA A 316 3.86 4.12 15.20
C ALA A 316 2.68 3.22 15.60
N HIS A 317 1.52 3.36 14.94
CA HIS A 317 0.36 2.49 15.18
C HIS A 317 0.63 1.03 14.78
N LEU A 318 1.41 0.81 13.71
CA LEU A 318 1.84 -0.54 13.34
C LEU A 318 2.80 -1.13 14.38
N ALA A 319 3.71 -0.32 14.94
CA ALA A 319 4.57 -0.75 16.03
C ALA A 319 3.76 -1.14 17.27
N GLU A 320 2.76 -0.33 17.66
CA GLU A 320 1.82 -0.68 18.74
C GLU A 320 1.18 -2.05 18.49
N HIS A 321 0.62 -2.26 17.30
CA HIS A 321 0.02 -3.53 16.92
C HIS A 321 1.01 -4.71 17.01
N LEU A 322 2.25 -4.53 16.53
CA LEU A 322 3.28 -5.57 16.58
C LEU A 322 3.68 -5.93 18.02
N TYR A 323 3.75 -4.96 18.93
CA TYR A 323 4.02 -5.22 20.35
C TYR A 323 2.81 -5.89 21.04
N GLU A 324 1.60 -5.38 20.84
CA GLU A 324 0.37 -5.93 21.43
C GLU A 324 0.13 -7.39 21.03
N THR A 325 0.41 -7.72 19.77
CA THR A 325 0.27 -9.08 19.24
C THR A 325 1.49 -9.97 19.49
N LYS A 326 2.52 -9.47 20.20
CA LYS A 326 3.77 -10.16 20.53
C LYS A 326 4.56 -10.63 19.29
N LYS A 327 4.54 -9.82 18.24
CA LYS A 327 5.23 -10.07 16.96
C LYS A 327 6.43 -9.15 16.73
N ALA A 328 6.61 -8.14 17.56
CA ALA A 328 7.85 -7.38 17.68
C ALA A 328 8.94 -8.22 18.38
N TRP A 329 10.18 -8.13 17.88
CA TRP A 329 11.37 -8.77 18.43
C TRP A 329 12.43 -7.79 18.91
N ASN A 330 12.27 -6.49 18.66
CA ASN A 330 13.10 -5.47 19.27
C ASN A 330 12.64 -5.23 20.72
N TYR A 331 13.47 -5.60 21.69
CA TYR A 331 13.18 -5.49 23.12
C TYR A 331 14.26 -4.70 23.87
N PRO A 332 13.90 -3.94 24.92
CA PRO A 332 12.55 -3.83 25.51
C PRO A 332 11.55 -3.02 24.64
N GLU A 333 10.25 -3.21 24.88
CA GLU A 333 9.21 -2.41 24.21
C GLU A 333 9.40 -0.92 24.53
N PRO A 334 9.41 -0.02 23.53
CA PRO A 334 9.53 1.41 23.75
C PRO A 334 8.27 1.97 24.42
N ASN A 335 8.46 2.90 25.35
CA ASN A 335 7.36 3.59 26.03
C ASN A 335 6.57 4.47 25.05
N ASP A 336 7.28 5.22 24.20
CA ASP A 336 6.71 6.06 23.14
C ASP A 336 7.07 5.47 21.78
N LYS A 337 6.06 4.95 21.07
CA LYS A 337 6.25 4.30 19.76
C LYS A 337 6.52 5.33 18.67
N GLU A 338 5.97 6.54 18.77
CA GLU A 338 6.18 7.57 17.77
C GLU A 338 7.60 8.12 17.86
N GLU A 339 8.07 8.45 19.07
CA GLU A 339 9.46 8.89 19.29
C GLU A 339 10.45 7.79 18.87
N PHE A 340 10.17 6.54 19.23
CA PHE A 340 10.97 5.40 18.80
C PHE A 340 11.10 5.30 17.28
N ILE A 341 9.98 5.41 16.54
CA ILE A 341 9.98 5.38 15.08
C ILE A 341 10.74 6.58 14.50
N ARG A 342 10.56 7.79 15.06
CA ARG A 342 11.28 8.99 14.60
C ARG A 342 12.79 8.84 14.73
N MET A 343 13.25 8.20 15.81
CA MET A 343 14.68 7.92 16.02
C MET A 343 15.28 6.93 15.01
N GLN A 344 14.47 6.15 14.30
CA GLN A 344 14.95 5.23 13.26
C GLN A 344 15.05 5.88 11.88
N LEU A 345 14.55 7.11 11.71
CA LEU A 345 14.56 7.78 10.42
C LEU A 345 15.97 8.18 10.01
N TYR A 346 16.22 8.11 8.71
CA TYR A 346 17.44 8.65 8.12
C TYR A 346 17.48 10.17 8.29
N ASP A 347 18.57 10.67 8.89
CA ASP A 347 18.85 12.11 8.95
C ASP A 347 19.59 12.55 7.69
N THR A 348 19.06 13.59 7.04
CA THR A 348 19.65 14.18 5.83
C THR A 348 20.75 15.19 6.14
N SER A 349 20.98 15.50 7.43
CA SER A 349 22.04 16.37 7.88
C SER A 349 23.42 15.70 7.75
N TYR A 350 24.47 16.52 7.58
CA TYR A 350 25.83 16.00 7.55
C TYR A 350 26.28 15.57 8.94
N GLU A 351 26.77 14.34 9.05
CA GLU A 351 27.43 13.87 10.26
C GLU A 351 28.81 14.52 10.46
N TYR A 352 29.19 14.69 11.71
CA TYR A 352 30.53 15.09 12.08
C TYR A 352 31.45 13.87 12.18
N PHE A 353 32.37 13.73 11.23
CA PHE A 353 33.31 12.60 11.15
C PHE A 353 34.60 12.78 11.97
N GLY A 354 34.80 13.95 12.59
CA GLY A 354 35.94 14.15 13.49
C GLY A 354 35.75 13.40 14.81
N PRO A 355 36.83 13.11 15.56
CA PRO A 355 36.69 12.50 16.88
C PRO A 355 35.94 13.44 17.82
N LYS A 356 34.95 12.90 18.55
CA LYS A 356 34.35 13.61 19.69
C LYS A 356 35.39 13.70 20.80
N THR A 357 35.77 14.91 21.19
CA THR A 357 36.72 15.15 22.29
C THR A 357 36.00 15.78 23.47
N TRP A 358 36.39 15.42 24.69
CA TRP A 358 35.90 16.03 25.92
C TRP A 358 37.06 16.19 26.90
N LYS A 359 36.96 17.17 27.80
CA LYS A 359 37.99 17.40 28.82
C LYS A 359 37.86 16.36 29.93
N TRP A 360 38.99 15.81 30.36
CA TRP A 360 39.07 14.99 31.57
C TRP A 360 39.27 15.88 32.80
N PRO A 361 38.77 15.52 34.00
CA PRO A 361 39.07 16.27 35.22
C PRO A 361 40.58 16.42 35.44
N GLU A 362 41.05 17.66 35.66
CA GLU A 362 42.48 17.98 35.70
C GLU A 362 43.24 17.18 36.77
N GLN A 363 42.59 16.93 37.91
CA GLN A 363 43.09 16.18 39.08
C GLN A 363 43.54 14.74 38.74
N HIS A 364 43.04 14.20 37.63
CA HIS A 364 43.33 12.85 37.15
C HIS A 364 44.05 12.85 35.79
N SER A 365 44.37 14.03 35.26
CA SER A 365 44.95 14.20 33.92
C SER A 365 46.48 14.31 33.93
N SER A 366 47.07 14.69 35.06
CA SER A 366 48.51 14.68 35.25
C SER A 366 48.97 13.26 35.61
N ALA A 367 50.08 12.81 35.00
CA ALA A 367 50.83 11.67 35.54
C ALA A 367 51.03 11.90 37.04
N ARG A 368 50.87 10.86 37.88
CA ARG A 368 51.28 10.97 39.28
C ARG A 368 52.75 11.34 39.26
N ASN A 369 53.08 12.56 39.66
CA ASN A 369 54.43 12.92 40.07
C ASN A 369 54.72 12.08 41.32
N VAL A 370 55.11 10.83 41.13
CA VAL A 370 55.86 10.11 42.16
C VAL A 370 57.15 10.92 42.25
N PRO A 371 57.46 11.54 43.41
CA PRO A 371 58.74 12.21 43.57
C PRO A 371 59.83 11.19 43.20
N SER A 372 60.76 11.55 42.31
CA SER A 372 61.97 10.77 42.18
C SER A 372 62.59 10.71 43.57
N ILE A 373 62.94 9.51 44.04
CA ILE A 373 63.88 9.41 45.15
C ILE A 373 65.16 10.03 44.58
N ASP A 374 65.60 11.15 45.16
CA ASP A 374 66.92 11.70 44.84
C ASP A 374 67.94 10.57 45.02
N GLU A 375 68.71 10.27 43.97
CA GLU A 375 69.76 9.25 44.00
C GLU A 375 70.85 9.55 45.06
N ASP A 376 70.82 10.73 45.68
CA ASP A 376 71.74 11.19 46.72
C ASP A 376 71.26 10.97 48.17
N VAL A 377 70.08 10.38 48.40
CA VAL A 377 69.64 10.07 49.77
C VAL A 377 69.99 8.63 50.16
N CYS A 378 71.15 8.53 50.82
CA CYS A 378 71.62 7.45 51.71
C CYS A 378 72.42 6.29 51.08
N LEU A 379 73.60 6.62 50.53
CA LEU A 379 74.82 5.83 50.74
C LEU A 379 75.74 6.56 51.74
N GLU A 380 75.34 6.70 53.01
CA GLU A 380 76.30 6.95 54.09
C GLU A 380 75.93 6.16 55.35
N SER A 381 76.94 5.39 55.78
CA SER A 381 77.14 4.53 56.97
C SER A 381 76.30 3.26 57.11
#